data_AF-A0A367JHM2-F1
#
_entry.id   AF-A0A367JHM2-F1
#
_cell.length_a   1.000
_cell.length_b   1.000
_cell.length_c   1.000
_cell.angle_alpha   90.00
_cell.angle_beta   90.00
_cell.angle_gamma   90.00
#
_symmetry.space_group_name_H-M   'P 1'
#
loop_
_entity.id
_entity.type
_entity.pdbx_description
1 polymer ?
#
loop_
_entity_poly.entity_id
_entity_poly.type
_entity_poly.pdbx_seq_one_letter_code
_entity_poly.pdbx_strand_id
1 'polypeptide(L)'
;MFEISLLPEFGWSILNEPVYGPGSVFQGFVKMKANQEILDKSNRLRIIFHASETTHSISQLAPVYRNQLFGTQKVLWKRGQKTIEAGTEVSFPFIIQLPMIQFPPSSKITSMTRLWSYQTRFMLSAFLDSSDDEQVLLRFDRTLLYRPFIETKMAKDPLLISSKGIKACLTAMDYLPGDKICAKLSFDGRLPESVRVQISQIQTWKRLSGVDGERHLGKEKVYCSLLSETAEVKIQSKTVDVLLEIPLETVPSFSYSPVFTIGYQLRIIVNHKSLWSPSVVLPEIPLNIGTLAYDIQSSRDVKLYSDFRSVFGEESSLDILPVPCFLNVIEYEDSLPVYEESRLPSYEYAIIH
;
A
#
# COMPACT_ATOMS: atom_id res chain seq x y z
N MET A 1 -23.47 -6.81 -18.74
CA MET A 1 -22.67 -5.98 -17.80
C MET A 1 -22.27 -6.86 -16.64
N PHE A 2 -21.02 -6.86 -16.23
CA PHE A 2 -20.53 -7.66 -15.11
C PHE A 2 -19.36 -6.93 -14.46
N GLU A 3 -19.56 -6.39 -13.26
CA GLU A 3 -18.56 -5.54 -12.60
C GLU A 3 -18.62 -5.62 -11.07
N ILE A 4 -17.54 -5.16 -10.43
CA ILE A 4 -17.47 -4.96 -8.98
C ILE A 4 -17.50 -3.45 -8.72
N SER A 5 -18.48 -3.01 -7.94
CA SER A 5 -18.64 -1.63 -7.50
C SER A 5 -18.44 -1.56 -5.99
N LEU A 6 -17.43 -0.81 -5.54
CA LEU A 6 -17.20 -0.57 -4.12
C LEU A 6 -18.00 0.65 -3.70
N LEU A 7 -18.59 0.59 -2.51
CA LEU A 7 -19.25 1.76 -1.95
C LEU A 7 -18.19 2.79 -1.54
N PRO A 8 -18.52 4.10 -1.61
CA PRO A 8 -17.64 5.14 -1.09
C PRO A 8 -17.34 4.84 0.38
N GLU A 9 -16.07 4.75 0.71
CA GLU A 9 -15.67 4.68 2.11
C GLU A 9 -15.46 6.08 2.66
N PHE A 10 -15.85 6.28 3.91
CA PHE A 10 -15.32 7.37 4.71
C PHE A 10 -13.89 6.98 5.10
N GLY A 11 -12.89 7.59 4.48
CA GLY A 11 -11.52 7.17 4.77
C GLY A 11 -10.44 7.80 3.90
N TRP A 12 -9.30 7.12 3.89
CA TRP A 12 -8.08 7.54 3.22
C TRP A 12 -8.15 7.25 1.72
N SER A 13 -7.87 8.26 0.90
CA SER A 13 -7.74 8.11 -0.55
C SER A 13 -6.40 8.66 -1.05
N ILE A 14 -5.84 8.03 -2.09
CA ILE A 14 -4.69 8.53 -2.84
C ILE A 14 -5.14 8.71 -4.28
N LEU A 15 -4.96 9.92 -4.83
CA LEU A 15 -5.39 10.25 -6.22
C LEU A 15 -6.86 9.89 -6.51
N ASN A 16 -7.75 10.15 -5.54
CA ASN A 16 -9.18 9.80 -5.57
C ASN A 16 -9.50 8.29 -5.62
N GLU A 17 -8.52 7.41 -5.36
CA GLU A 17 -8.75 5.99 -5.17
C GLU A 17 -8.78 5.64 -3.68
N PRO A 18 -9.73 4.80 -3.22
CA PRO A 18 -9.79 4.38 -1.83
C PRO A 18 -8.58 3.52 -1.46
N VAL A 19 -8.07 3.73 -0.25
CA VAL A 19 -6.93 3.01 0.32
C VAL A 19 -7.41 2.18 1.50
N TYR A 20 -7.02 0.90 1.50
CA TYR A 20 -7.31 -0.04 2.56
C TYR A 20 -6.05 -0.35 3.38
N GLY A 21 -6.22 -0.59 4.68
CA GLY A 21 -5.13 -0.93 5.58
C GLY A 21 -5.51 -2.03 6.57
N PRO A 22 -4.65 -2.31 7.57
CA PRO A 22 -4.97 -3.23 8.65
C PRO A 22 -6.31 -2.87 9.32
N GLY A 23 -7.18 -3.85 9.50
CA GLY A 23 -8.47 -3.68 10.18
C GLY A 23 -9.58 -2.99 9.37
N SER A 24 -9.32 -2.55 8.14
CA SER A 24 -10.35 -1.92 7.29
C SER A 24 -11.55 -2.85 7.06
N VAL A 25 -12.76 -2.29 7.12
CA VAL A 25 -14.01 -2.98 6.75
C VAL A 25 -14.61 -2.25 5.56
N PHE A 26 -14.76 -2.96 4.45
CA PHE A 26 -15.24 -2.37 3.21
C PHE A 26 -16.34 -3.18 2.56
N GLN A 27 -17.19 -2.50 1.81
CA GLN A 27 -18.40 -3.09 1.25
C GLN A 27 -18.62 -2.66 -0.20
N GLY A 28 -19.38 -3.47 -0.92
CA GLY A 28 -19.67 -3.23 -2.32
C GLY A 28 -20.70 -4.20 -2.88
N PHE A 29 -20.85 -4.16 -4.20
CA PHE A 29 -21.76 -4.99 -4.96
C PHE A 29 -21.04 -5.63 -6.13
N VAL A 30 -21.40 -6.87 -6.43
CA VAL A 30 -21.20 -7.43 -7.77
C VAL A 30 -22.45 -7.13 -8.58
N LYS A 31 -22.32 -6.32 -9.62
CA LYS A 31 -23.43 -5.97 -10.51
C LYS A 31 -23.40 -6.85 -11.74
N MET A 32 -24.54 -7.41 -12.08
CA MET A 32 -24.68 -8.33 -13.20
C MET A 32 -25.94 -8.02 -14.00
N LYS A 33 -25.78 -7.98 -15.31
CA LYS A 33 -26.87 -7.98 -16.30
C LYS A 33 -26.50 -8.99 -17.38
N ALA A 34 -27.22 -10.11 -17.40
CA ALA A 34 -26.99 -11.26 -18.26
C ALA A 34 -28.24 -11.54 -19.11
N ASN A 35 -28.03 -12.13 -20.31
CA ASN A 35 -29.12 -12.61 -21.15
C ASN A 35 -29.55 -14.02 -20.71
N GLN A 36 -30.64 -14.52 -21.29
CA GLN A 36 -31.19 -15.83 -20.93
C GLN A 36 -30.17 -16.96 -21.14
N GLU A 37 -29.41 -16.94 -22.23
CA GLU A 37 -28.41 -17.98 -22.54
C GLU A 37 -27.34 -18.11 -21.44
N ILE A 38 -26.81 -16.98 -20.95
CA ILE A 38 -25.83 -16.99 -19.86
C ILE A 38 -26.51 -17.50 -18.58
N LEU A 39 -27.70 -17.02 -18.25
CA LEU A 39 -28.42 -17.43 -17.04
C LEU A 39 -28.73 -18.93 -17.03
N ASP A 40 -29.11 -19.50 -18.18
CA ASP A 40 -29.40 -20.92 -18.37
C ASP A 40 -28.18 -21.83 -18.21
N LYS A 41 -26.97 -21.28 -18.43
CA LYS A 41 -25.70 -21.98 -18.16
C LYS A 41 -25.14 -21.69 -16.77
N SER A 42 -25.58 -20.61 -16.10
CA SER A 42 -25.01 -20.12 -14.84
C SER A 42 -25.48 -20.88 -13.60
N ASN A 43 -24.55 -21.30 -12.76
CA ASN A 43 -24.85 -22.04 -11.53
C ASN A 43 -24.62 -21.21 -10.26
N ARG A 44 -23.48 -20.52 -10.19
CA ARG A 44 -23.12 -19.74 -9.00
C ARG A 44 -22.36 -18.49 -9.36
N LEU A 45 -22.61 -17.44 -8.57
CA LEU A 45 -21.82 -16.23 -8.55
C LEU A 45 -20.99 -16.23 -7.28
N ARG A 46 -19.68 -16.12 -7.42
CA ARG A 46 -18.76 -15.99 -6.28
C ARG A 46 -17.85 -14.80 -6.44
N ILE A 47 -17.42 -14.25 -5.31
CA ILE A 47 -16.39 -13.24 -5.21
C ILE A 47 -15.22 -13.81 -4.43
N ILE A 48 -14.01 -13.52 -4.89
CA ILE A 48 -12.75 -13.90 -4.24
C ILE A 48 -12.03 -12.60 -3.90
N PHE A 49 -11.52 -12.51 -2.67
CA PHE A 49 -10.54 -11.52 -2.29
C PHE A 49 -9.19 -12.20 -2.02
N HIS A 50 -8.18 -11.82 -2.78
CA HIS A 50 -6.86 -12.43 -2.66
C HIS A 50 -5.75 -11.40 -2.81
N ALA A 51 -4.58 -11.75 -2.26
CA ALA A 51 -3.38 -10.96 -2.39
C ALA A 51 -2.16 -11.84 -2.66
N SER A 52 -1.20 -11.29 -3.40
CA SER A 52 0.03 -11.98 -3.75
C SER A 52 1.22 -11.04 -3.76
N GLU A 53 2.36 -11.56 -3.32
CA GLU A 53 3.67 -10.93 -3.41
C GLU A 53 4.52 -11.72 -4.42
N THR A 54 5.11 -11.02 -5.38
CA THR A 54 5.86 -11.64 -6.47
C THR A 54 7.12 -10.87 -6.82
N THR A 55 8.15 -11.60 -7.23
CA THR A 55 9.34 -11.01 -7.86
C THR A 55 9.61 -11.71 -9.18
N HIS A 56 10.01 -10.94 -10.19
CA HIS A 56 10.40 -11.47 -11.49
C HIS A 56 11.82 -11.03 -11.82
N SER A 57 12.52 -11.88 -12.56
CA SER A 57 13.77 -11.52 -13.22
C SER A 57 13.54 -11.58 -14.72
N ILE A 58 14.07 -10.61 -15.47
CA ILE A 58 13.88 -10.53 -16.93
C ILE A 58 14.36 -11.79 -17.68
N SER A 59 15.29 -12.54 -17.08
CA SER A 59 15.82 -13.78 -17.67
C SER A 59 14.91 -15.00 -17.47
N GLN A 60 13.76 -14.85 -16.79
CA GLN A 60 12.87 -15.94 -16.44
C GLN A 60 11.42 -15.58 -16.79
N LEU A 61 10.72 -16.52 -17.45
CA LEU A 61 9.29 -16.40 -17.74
C LEU A 61 8.44 -16.58 -16.48
N ALA A 62 8.89 -17.44 -15.56
CA ALA A 62 8.24 -17.67 -14.27
C ALA A 62 8.77 -16.68 -13.22
N PRO A 63 7.95 -16.31 -12.22
CA PRO A 63 8.40 -15.50 -11.10
C PRO A 63 9.50 -16.22 -10.32
N VAL A 64 10.57 -15.48 -9.97
CA VAL A 64 11.66 -15.96 -9.11
C VAL A 64 11.13 -16.27 -7.70
N TYR A 65 10.13 -15.50 -7.26
CA TYR A 65 9.41 -15.73 -6.02
C TYR A 65 7.94 -15.40 -6.25
N ARG A 66 7.07 -16.26 -5.73
CA ARG A 66 5.63 -16.04 -5.70
C ARG A 66 5.10 -16.57 -4.38
N ASN A 67 4.46 -15.69 -3.62
CA ASN A 67 3.76 -16.04 -2.39
C ASN A 67 2.33 -15.52 -2.47
N GLN A 68 1.36 -16.43 -2.33
CA GLN A 68 -0.02 -16.02 -2.14
C GLN A 68 -0.21 -15.69 -0.66
N LEU A 69 -0.41 -14.41 -0.36
CA LEU A 69 -0.55 -13.92 1.01
C LEU A 69 -1.85 -14.45 1.63
N PHE A 70 -2.95 -14.37 0.88
CA PHE A 70 -4.23 -14.98 1.24
C PHE A 70 -5.11 -15.17 0.01
N GLY A 71 -6.17 -15.95 0.17
CA GLY A 71 -7.28 -16.05 -0.78
C GLY A 71 -8.53 -16.49 -0.05
N THR A 72 -9.53 -15.63 0.01
CA THR A 72 -10.82 -15.89 0.67
C THR A 72 -11.94 -15.74 -0.35
N GLN A 73 -13.02 -16.48 -0.20
CA GLN A 73 -14.12 -16.46 -1.15
C GLN A 73 -15.48 -16.47 -0.47
N LYS A 74 -16.48 -15.90 -1.15
CA LYS A 74 -17.90 -15.97 -0.77
C LYS A 74 -18.74 -16.26 -2.00
N VAL A 75 -19.69 -17.18 -1.87
CA VAL A 75 -20.74 -17.37 -2.88
C VAL A 75 -21.84 -16.33 -2.60
N LEU A 76 -22.11 -15.49 -3.59
CA LEU A 76 -23.09 -14.40 -3.51
C LEU A 76 -24.47 -14.81 -4.03
N TRP A 77 -24.51 -15.78 -4.94
CA TRP A 77 -25.74 -16.34 -5.48
C TRP A 77 -25.51 -17.76 -5.96
N LYS A 78 -26.52 -18.61 -5.78
CA LYS A 78 -26.63 -19.92 -6.41
C LYS A 78 -27.97 -20.02 -7.12
N ARG A 79 -27.99 -20.74 -8.24
CA ARG A 79 -29.22 -21.11 -8.94
C ARG A 79 -30.18 -21.79 -7.96
N GLY A 80 -31.44 -21.38 -7.99
CA GLY A 80 -32.49 -21.86 -7.11
C GLY A 80 -32.68 -21.06 -5.81
N GLN A 81 -31.74 -20.20 -5.40
CA GLN A 81 -31.93 -19.32 -4.23
C GLN A 81 -32.74 -18.05 -4.57
N LYS A 82 -32.45 -17.44 -5.72
CA LYS A 82 -33.11 -16.22 -6.21
C LYS A 82 -33.21 -16.28 -7.73
N THR A 83 -34.40 -16.08 -8.26
CA THR A 83 -34.61 -16.00 -9.71
C THR A 83 -34.06 -14.68 -10.24
N ILE A 84 -33.28 -14.76 -11.31
CA ILE A 84 -32.73 -13.59 -11.99
C ILE A 84 -33.45 -13.49 -13.34
N GLU A 85 -34.09 -12.36 -13.59
CA GLU A 85 -34.73 -12.09 -14.87
C GLU A 85 -33.69 -11.70 -15.92
N ALA A 86 -33.82 -12.25 -17.12
CA ALA A 86 -32.92 -11.94 -18.23
C ALA A 86 -33.02 -10.47 -18.63
N GLY A 87 -31.86 -9.84 -18.82
CA GLY A 87 -31.77 -8.42 -19.20
C GLY A 87 -31.96 -7.43 -18.04
N THR A 88 -32.33 -7.89 -16.85
CA THR A 88 -32.44 -7.04 -15.65
C THR A 88 -31.08 -6.92 -14.96
N GLU A 89 -30.76 -5.72 -14.47
CA GLU A 89 -29.56 -5.51 -13.66
C GLU A 89 -29.84 -5.97 -12.21
N VAL A 90 -28.99 -6.84 -11.69
CA VAL A 90 -29.06 -7.33 -10.31
C VAL A 90 -27.74 -7.03 -9.61
N SER A 91 -27.85 -6.59 -8.36
CA SER A 91 -26.71 -6.30 -7.49
C SER A 91 -26.63 -7.28 -6.33
N PHE A 92 -25.45 -7.82 -6.08
CA PHE A 92 -25.20 -8.76 -4.98
C PHE A 92 -24.24 -8.14 -3.98
N PRO A 93 -24.70 -7.80 -2.76
CA PRO A 93 -23.87 -7.11 -1.78
C PRO A 93 -22.82 -8.05 -1.16
N PHE A 94 -21.69 -7.46 -0.78
CA PHE A 94 -20.67 -8.11 0.02
C PHE A 94 -20.03 -7.11 0.99
N ILE A 95 -19.55 -7.63 2.11
CA ILE A 95 -18.78 -6.90 3.11
C ILE A 95 -17.54 -7.74 3.43
N ILE A 96 -16.38 -7.10 3.49
CA ILE A 96 -15.09 -7.73 3.78
C ILE A 96 -14.44 -6.99 4.94
N GLN A 97 -13.91 -7.74 5.89
CA GLN A 97 -13.09 -7.23 6.97
C GLN A 97 -11.65 -7.73 6.81
N LEU A 98 -10.70 -6.79 6.77
CA LEU A 98 -9.27 -7.06 6.81
C LEU A 98 -8.84 -7.33 8.27
N PRO A 99 -7.91 -8.27 8.50
CA PRO A 99 -7.37 -8.50 9.83
C PRO A 99 -6.39 -7.37 10.22
N MET A 100 -6.01 -7.32 11.51
CA MET A 100 -5.00 -6.39 12.03
C MET A 100 -3.57 -6.85 11.69
N ILE A 101 -3.30 -7.07 10.39
CA ILE A 101 -2.02 -7.57 9.87
C ILE A 101 -1.44 -6.59 8.86
N GLN A 102 -0.14 -6.29 8.99
CA GLN A 102 0.62 -5.49 8.04
C GLN A 102 1.11 -6.37 6.90
N PHE A 103 0.46 -6.26 5.75
CA PHE A 103 0.98 -6.75 4.49
C PHE A 103 1.87 -5.71 3.80
N PRO A 104 2.73 -6.11 2.84
CA PRO A 104 3.46 -5.15 2.03
C PRO A 104 2.49 -4.22 1.28
N PRO A 105 2.86 -2.95 1.02
CA PRO A 105 2.01 -2.02 0.27
C PRO A 105 1.76 -2.52 -1.16
N SER A 106 0.54 -2.28 -1.65
CA SER A 106 0.21 -2.44 -3.09
C SER A 106 1.20 -1.63 -3.91
N SER A 107 2.03 -2.30 -4.70
CA SER A 107 3.15 -1.67 -5.40
C SER A 107 3.55 -2.47 -6.63
N LYS A 108 4.11 -1.78 -7.62
CA LYS A 108 4.77 -2.36 -8.79
C LYS A 108 6.08 -1.61 -9.01
N ILE A 109 7.16 -2.18 -8.53
CA ILE A 109 8.48 -1.55 -8.51
C ILE A 109 9.39 -2.29 -9.49
N THR A 110 10.08 -1.54 -10.34
CA THR A 110 11.08 -2.09 -11.27
C THR A 110 12.45 -1.55 -10.88
N SER A 111 13.49 -2.39 -10.94
CA SER A 111 14.85 -1.93 -10.70
C SER A 111 15.29 -0.94 -11.79
N MET A 112 16.28 -0.11 -11.48
CA MET A 112 16.82 0.87 -12.44
C MET A 112 17.31 0.19 -13.74
N THR A 113 17.88 -1.01 -13.63
CA THR A 113 18.35 -1.80 -14.79
C THR A 113 17.22 -2.53 -15.53
N ARG A 114 15.98 -2.48 -15.02
CA ARG A 114 14.81 -3.24 -15.49
C ARG A 114 14.99 -4.75 -15.52
N LEU A 115 16.02 -5.27 -14.85
CA LEU A 115 16.29 -6.70 -14.76
C LEU A 115 15.44 -7.39 -13.69
N TRP A 116 14.90 -6.62 -12.75
CA TRP A 116 14.11 -7.12 -11.61
C TRP A 116 12.83 -6.32 -11.46
N SER A 117 11.74 -7.00 -11.13
CA SER A 117 10.48 -6.37 -10.74
C SER A 117 9.89 -7.02 -9.49
N TYR A 118 9.34 -6.18 -8.61
CA TYR A 118 8.64 -6.55 -7.39
C TYR A 118 7.20 -6.08 -7.53
N GLN A 119 6.26 -6.94 -7.19
CA GLN A 119 4.86 -6.59 -7.23
C GLN A 119 4.11 -7.23 -6.08
N THR A 120 3.38 -6.38 -5.35
CA THR A 120 2.36 -6.81 -4.39
C THR A 120 1.01 -6.32 -4.88
N ARG A 121 0.06 -7.25 -4.99
CA ARG A 121 -1.26 -6.99 -5.57
C ARG A 121 -2.35 -7.51 -4.64
N PHE A 122 -3.37 -6.68 -4.44
CA PHE A 122 -4.63 -7.01 -3.78
C PHE A 122 -5.74 -6.92 -4.81
N MET A 123 -6.58 -7.94 -4.91
CA MET A 123 -7.56 -8.05 -5.98
C MET A 123 -8.86 -8.70 -5.51
N LEU A 124 -9.98 -8.07 -5.87
CA LEU A 124 -11.29 -8.69 -5.86
C LEU A 124 -11.58 -9.26 -7.25
N SER A 125 -12.02 -10.51 -7.30
CA SER A 125 -12.39 -11.17 -8.55
C SER A 125 -13.76 -11.79 -8.41
N ALA A 126 -14.70 -11.37 -9.27
CA ALA A 126 -16.03 -11.94 -9.38
C ALA A 126 -16.05 -12.97 -10.50
N PHE A 127 -16.70 -14.10 -10.26
CA PHE A 127 -16.83 -15.21 -11.19
C PHE A 127 -18.28 -15.68 -11.25
N LEU A 128 -18.82 -15.73 -12.46
CA LEU A 128 -20.05 -16.45 -12.76
C LEU A 128 -19.67 -17.81 -13.35
N ASP A 129 -19.83 -18.86 -12.55
CA ASP A 129 -19.45 -20.22 -12.95
C ASP A 129 -20.64 -20.95 -13.60
N SER A 130 -20.33 -21.86 -14.52
CA SER A 130 -21.28 -22.74 -15.20
C SER A 130 -21.82 -23.86 -14.29
N SER A 131 -22.92 -24.51 -14.68
CA SER A 131 -23.45 -25.73 -14.06
C SER A 131 -22.50 -26.90 -14.05
N ASP A 132 -21.58 -26.94 -15.01
CA ASP A 132 -20.58 -28.01 -15.12
C ASP A 132 -19.36 -27.78 -14.20
N ASP A 133 -19.44 -26.81 -13.27
CA ASP A 133 -18.51 -26.44 -12.19
C ASP A 133 -17.02 -26.18 -12.55
N GLU A 134 -16.59 -26.47 -13.78
CA GLU A 134 -15.23 -26.26 -14.28
C GLU A 134 -15.07 -25.04 -15.21
N GLN A 135 -16.17 -24.47 -15.71
CA GLN A 135 -16.12 -23.36 -16.66
C GLN A 135 -16.56 -22.03 -16.04
N VAL A 136 -15.72 -21.01 -16.16
CA VAL A 136 -16.05 -19.63 -15.83
C VAL A 136 -16.73 -18.98 -17.04
N LEU A 137 -17.99 -18.57 -16.90
CA LEU A 137 -18.75 -17.90 -17.96
C LEU A 137 -18.38 -16.42 -18.04
N LEU A 138 -18.31 -15.75 -16.89
CA LEU A 138 -17.92 -14.34 -16.78
C LEU A 138 -16.94 -14.15 -15.64
N ARG A 139 -15.98 -13.26 -15.85
CA ARG A 139 -14.99 -12.85 -14.84
C ARG A 139 -14.82 -11.34 -14.87
N PHE A 140 -14.72 -10.74 -13.70
CA PHE A 140 -14.31 -9.35 -13.55
C PHE A 140 -13.33 -9.20 -12.39
N ASP A 141 -12.24 -8.47 -12.62
CA ASP A 141 -11.18 -8.25 -11.65
C ASP A 141 -11.10 -6.75 -11.28
N ARG A 142 -11.06 -6.44 -9.99
CA ARG A 142 -10.87 -5.10 -9.43
C ARG A 142 -9.65 -5.09 -8.52
N THR A 143 -8.63 -4.31 -8.89
CA THR A 143 -7.45 -4.11 -8.04
C THR A 143 -7.79 -3.16 -6.88
N LEU A 144 -7.25 -3.46 -5.69
CA LEU A 144 -7.36 -2.59 -4.50
C LEU A 144 -6.00 -2.00 -4.14
N LEU A 145 -6.02 -0.76 -3.63
CA LEU A 145 -4.85 -0.08 -3.11
C LEU A 145 -4.73 -0.37 -1.61
N TYR A 146 -3.74 -1.17 -1.23
CA TYR A 146 -3.44 -1.46 0.16
C TYR A 146 -2.23 -0.65 0.63
N ARG A 147 -2.31 -0.12 1.85
CA ARG A 147 -1.21 0.56 2.55
C ARG A 147 -1.10 0.07 3.99
N PRO A 148 0.10 -0.33 4.44
CA PRO A 148 0.36 -0.65 5.84
C PRO A 148 0.27 0.60 6.73
N PHE A 149 0.22 0.41 8.04
CA PHE A 149 0.35 1.47 9.05
C PHE A 149 1.82 1.64 9.43
N ILE A 150 2.43 2.69 8.90
CA ILE A 150 3.81 3.07 9.17
C ILE A 150 3.75 4.42 9.86
N GLU A 151 4.13 4.41 11.12
CA GLU A 151 4.13 5.58 11.99
C GLU A 151 5.17 6.60 11.49
N THR A 152 4.81 7.87 11.62
CA THR A 152 5.71 9.00 11.39
C THR A 152 5.79 9.82 12.67
N LYS A 153 6.97 10.33 12.99
CA LYS A 153 7.20 11.17 14.17
C LYS A 153 7.81 12.49 13.76
N MET A 154 7.35 13.57 14.37
CA MET A 154 8.05 14.83 14.25
C MET A 154 9.34 14.75 15.07
N ALA A 155 10.43 15.27 14.53
CA ALA A 155 11.65 15.40 15.31
C ALA A 155 11.43 16.48 16.37
N LYS A 156 11.66 16.14 17.64
CA LYS A 156 11.57 17.11 18.75
C LYS A 156 12.64 18.19 18.61
N ASP A 157 13.80 17.79 18.12
CA ASP A 157 14.94 18.64 17.86
C ASP A 157 15.32 18.57 16.38
N PRO A 158 15.73 19.68 15.76
CA PRO A 158 16.16 19.68 14.37
C PRO A 158 17.41 18.81 14.19
N LEU A 159 17.43 18.02 13.13
CA LEU A 159 18.60 17.25 12.76
C LEU A 159 19.64 18.18 12.13
N LEU A 160 20.79 18.28 12.80
CA LEU A 160 21.93 19.07 12.35
C LEU A 160 23.00 18.16 11.73
N ILE A 161 23.34 18.44 10.48
CA ILE A 161 24.35 17.69 9.73
C ILE A 161 25.38 18.68 9.23
N SER A 162 26.66 18.41 9.46
CA SER A 162 27.73 19.31 9.03
C SER A 162 28.81 18.58 8.25
N SER A 163 29.28 19.20 7.16
CA SER A 163 30.43 18.72 6.39
C SER A 163 31.13 19.87 5.69
N LYS A 164 32.46 19.94 5.82
CA LYS A 164 33.33 20.93 5.14
C LYS A 164 32.83 22.38 5.21
N GLY A 165 32.40 22.83 6.40
CA GLY A 165 31.89 24.19 6.61
C GLY A 165 30.45 24.41 6.13
N ILE A 166 29.74 23.37 5.69
CA ILE A 166 28.32 23.43 5.34
C ILE A 166 27.56 22.78 6.47
N LYS A 167 26.51 23.42 6.97
CA LYS A 167 25.58 22.85 7.95
C LYS A 167 24.19 22.79 7.34
N ALA A 168 23.55 21.64 7.41
CA ALA A 168 22.16 21.42 7.05
C ALA A 168 21.34 21.17 8.31
N CYS A 169 20.18 21.79 8.37
CA CYS A 169 19.21 21.67 9.43
C CYS A 169 17.90 21.16 8.82
N LEU A 170 17.47 19.99 9.26
CA LEU A 170 16.21 19.36 8.88
C LEU A 170 15.27 19.32 10.08
N THR A 171 13.96 19.46 9.83
CA THR A 171 12.95 19.45 10.90
C THR A 171 12.32 18.08 11.13
N ALA A 172 12.52 17.12 10.22
CA ALA A 172 11.99 15.77 10.32
C ALA A 172 12.82 14.76 9.52
N MET A 173 12.65 13.49 9.87
CA MET A 173 13.23 12.32 9.18
C MET A 173 12.15 11.34 8.70
N ASP A 174 10.97 11.45 9.29
CA ASP A 174 9.77 10.78 8.85
C ASP A 174 8.93 11.76 8.03
N TYR A 175 8.38 11.30 6.92
CA TYR A 175 7.51 12.10 6.06
C TYR A 175 6.35 11.27 5.51
N LEU A 176 5.30 11.93 5.06
CA LEU A 176 4.22 11.32 4.29
C LEU A 176 4.42 11.56 2.79
N PRO A 177 3.86 10.69 1.92
CA PRO A 177 3.73 11.02 0.50
C PRO A 177 2.97 12.34 0.31
N GLY A 178 3.50 13.23 -0.54
CA GLY A 178 2.97 14.58 -0.75
C GLY A 178 3.58 15.65 0.17
N ASP A 179 4.32 15.28 1.20
CA ASP A 179 5.00 16.25 2.08
C ASP A 179 6.14 16.99 1.35
N LYS A 180 6.59 18.07 1.98
CA LYS A 180 7.75 18.84 1.53
C LYS A 180 8.86 18.76 2.56
N ILE A 181 10.04 18.36 2.12
CA ILE A 181 11.26 18.38 2.91
C ILE A 181 11.84 19.79 2.85
N CYS A 182 11.94 20.45 4.00
CA CYS A 182 12.61 21.74 4.13
C CYS A 182 13.99 21.55 4.74
N ALA A 183 15.04 21.86 3.96
CA ALA A 183 16.42 21.83 4.40
C ALA A 183 16.98 23.24 4.49
N LYS A 184 17.28 23.70 5.71
CA LYS A 184 17.95 24.97 5.95
C LYS A 184 19.45 24.78 5.95
N LEU A 185 20.15 25.40 5.02
CA LEU A 185 21.59 25.28 4.87
C LEU A 185 22.27 26.57 5.31
N SER A 186 23.38 26.45 6.05
CA SER A 186 24.27 27.56 6.38
C SER A 186 25.71 27.25 5.96
N PHE A 187 26.39 28.25 5.40
CA PHE A 187 27.74 28.13 4.87
C PHE A 187 28.75 28.95 5.68
N ASP A 188 29.72 28.26 6.25
CA ASP A 188 30.89 28.83 6.89
C ASP A 188 31.97 29.05 5.80
N GLY A 189 32.23 30.31 5.44
CA GLY A 189 33.30 30.67 4.48
C GLY A 189 32.79 31.10 3.10
N ARG A 190 33.42 30.59 2.02
CA ARG A 190 33.13 30.99 0.64
C ARG A 190 31.76 30.45 0.22
N LEU A 191 30.91 31.34 -0.30
CA LEU A 191 29.60 30.96 -0.80
C LEU A 191 29.74 29.98 -1.98
N PRO A 192 28.99 28.87 -1.97
CA PRO A 192 28.88 27.99 -3.13
C PRO A 192 28.14 28.69 -4.27
N GLU A 193 28.17 28.07 -5.45
CA GLU A 193 27.39 28.54 -6.60
C GLU A 193 25.93 28.17 -6.47
N SER A 194 25.69 26.90 -6.14
CA SER A 194 24.37 26.33 -6.16
C SER A 194 24.26 25.12 -5.23
N VAL A 195 23.01 24.79 -4.93
CA VAL A 195 22.63 23.63 -4.15
C VAL A 195 21.55 22.85 -4.90
N ARG A 196 21.59 21.54 -4.70
CA ARG A 196 20.62 20.59 -5.22
C ARG A 196 20.31 19.57 -4.14
N VAL A 197 19.03 19.32 -3.91
CA VAL A 197 18.56 18.33 -2.94
C VAL A 197 17.81 17.25 -3.70
N GLN A 198 18.14 15.99 -3.40
CA GLN A 198 17.60 14.81 -4.08
C GLN A 198 17.10 13.81 -3.04
N ILE A 199 15.99 13.15 -3.35
CA ILE A 199 15.58 11.92 -2.66
C ILE A 199 15.86 10.75 -3.59
N SER A 200 16.56 9.77 -3.07
CA SER A 200 16.76 8.48 -3.73
C SER A 200 15.94 7.41 -3.04
N GLN A 201 15.29 6.57 -3.83
CA GLN A 201 14.68 5.33 -3.38
C GLN A 201 15.73 4.22 -3.38
N ILE A 202 15.86 3.55 -2.23
CA ILE A 202 16.76 2.42 -2.01
C ILE A 202 15.94 1.14 -2.01
N GLN A 203 16.25 0.24 -2.95
CA GLN A 203 15.58 -1.04 -3.14
C GLN A 203 16.55 -2.16 -2.78
N THR A 204 16.22 -2.99 -1.80
CA THR A 204 17.03 -4.17 -1.47
C THR A 204 16.29 -5.43 -1.88
N TRP A 205 16.89 -6.19 -2.78
CA TRP A 205 16.34 -7.43 -3.32
C TRP A 205 17.05 -8.59 -2.65
N LYS A 206 16.31 -9.38 -1.90
CA LYS A 206 16.82 -10.54 -1.17
C LYS A 206 16.53 -11.78 -2.00
N ARG A 207 17.58 -12.49 -2.43
CA ARG A 207 17.40 -13.76 -3.12
C ARG A 207 17.19 -14.85 -2.07
N LEU A 208 16.05 -15.51 -2.10
CA LEU A 208 15.90 -16.77 -1.37
C LEU A 208 16.64 -17.86 -2.15
N SER A 209 17.67 -18.46 -1.55
CA SER A 209 18.32 -19.65 -2.07
C SER A 209 17.86 -20.84 -1.24
N GLY A 210 17.27 -21.83 -1.87
CA GLY A 210 16.95 -23.11 -1.25
C GLY A 210 16.72 -24.15 -2.35
N VAL A 211 17.59 -25.15 -2.41
CA VAL A 211 17.37 -26.37 -3.20
C VAL A 211 16.65 -27.43 -2.35
N ASP A 212 16.70 -27.36 -1.02
CA ASP A 212 16.19 -28.41 -0.12
C ASP A 212 15.48 -27.87 1.13
N GLY A 213 14.40 -27.08 0.97
CA GLY A 213 13.52 -26.69 2.09
C GLY A 213 14.08 -25.67 3.09
N GLU A 214 15.40 -25.55 3.24
CA GLU A 214 16.06 -24.52 4.03
C GLU A 214 16.22 -23.23 3.21
N ARG A 215 15.47 -22.19 3.59
CA ARG A 215 15.55 -20.86 2.98
C ARG A 215 16.77 -20.13 3.53
N HIS A 216 17.92 -20.28 2.90
CA HIS A 216 19.07 -19.43 3.21
C HIS A 216 18.91 -18.06 2.55
N LEU A 217 19.26 -17.01 3.29
CA LEU A 217 19.34 -15.64 2.76
C LEU A 217 20.52 -15.60 1.77
N GLY A 218 20.20 -15.59 0.48
CA GLY A 218 21.19 -15.46 -0.58
C GLY A 218 21.74 -14.03 -0.68
N LYS A 219 22.65 -13.80 -1.63
CA LYS A 219 23.23 -12.47 -1.88
C LYS A 219 22.14 -11.41 -2.09
N GLU A 220 22.22 -10.34 -1.31
CA GLU A 220 21.37 -9.16 -1.48
C GLU A 220 21.86 -8.29 -2.65
N LYS A 221 20.92 -7.68 -3.37
CA LYS A 221 21.22 -6.65 -4.37
C LYS A 221 20.56 -5.36 -3.96
N VAL A 222 21.36 -4.31 -3.83
CA VAL A 222 20.87 -2.96 -3.52
C VAL A 222 20.88 -2.13 -4.80
N TYR A 223 19.75 -1.50 -5.10
CA TYR A 223 19.64 -0.51 -6.16
C TYR A 223 19.22 0.83 -5.56
N CYS A 224 19.78 1.90 -6.10
CA CYS A 224 19.46 3.28 -5.74
C CYS A 224 18.93 3.97 -7.00
N SER A 225 17.73 4.55 -6.93
CA SER A 225 17.10 5.27 -8.04
C SER A 225 16.62 6.63 -7.56
N LEU A 226 16.87 7.68 -8.35
CA LEU A 226 16.37 9.02 -8.07
C LEU A 226 14.83 9.02 -8.09
N LEU A 227 14.23 9.51 -7.00
CA LEU A 227 12.78 9.66 -6.87
C LEU A 227 12.34 11.08 -7.21
N SER A 228 12.99 12.07 -6.60
CA SER A 228 12.65 13.50 -6.73
C SER A 228 13.91 14.34 -6.55
N GLU A 229 13.94 15.50 -7.20
CA GLU A 229 15.07 16.41 -7.20
C GLU A 229 14.58 17.86 -7.29
N THR A 230 15.23 18.76 -6.55
CA THR A 230 15.00 20.19 -6.69
C THR A 230 15.66 20.74 -7.95
N ALA A 231 15.08 21.78 -8.54
CA ALA A 231 15.84 22.64 -9.44
C ALA A 231 17.11 23.16 -8.73
N GLU A 232 18.13 23.49 -9.52
CA GLU A 232 19.38 24.00 -8.98
C GLU A 232 19.18 25.39 -8.36
N VAL A 233 19.34 25.48 -7.04
CA VAL A 233 19.11 26.72 -6.27
C VAL A 233 20.41 27.51 -6.22
N LYS A 234 20.45 28.68 -6.87
CA LYS A 234 21.61 29.59 -6.83
C LYS A 234 21.77 30.23 -5.46
N ILE A 235 22.99 30.23 -4.92
CA ILE A 235 23.26 30.74 -3.58
C ILE A 235 23.73 32.20 -3.64
N GLN A 236 22.99 33.07 -2.93
CA GLN A 236 23.28 34.50 -2.82
C GLN A 236 23.56 34.94 -1.37
N SER A 237 23.25 34.09 -0.40
CA SER A 237 23.34 34.36 1.04
C SER A 237 24.05 33.23 1.77
N LYS A 238 24.57 33.52 2.97
CA LYS A 238 25.19 32.52 3.85
C LYS A 238 24.21 31.48 4.38
N THR A 239 22.91 31.76 4.32
CA THR A 239 21.85 30.82 4.70
C THR A 239 20.84 30.73 3.57
N VAL A 240 20.41 29.52 3.22
CA VAL A 240 19.40 29.26 2.19
C VAL A 240 18.45 28.16 2.67
N ASP A 241 17.18 28.31 2.36
CA ASP A 241 16.18 27.27 2.58
C ASP A 241 15.89 26.59 1.24
N VAL A 242 15.92 25.26 1.23
CA VAL A 242 15.63 24.45 0.04
C VAL A 242 14.43 23.55 0.34
N LEU A 243 13.48 23.55 -0.60
CA LEU A 243 12.24 22.80 -0.49
C LEU A 243 12.20 21.70 -1.55
N LEU A 244 12.00 20.45 -1.15
CA LEU A 244 11.85 19.30 -2.03
C LEU A 244 10.52 18.62 -1.79
N GLU A 245 9.74 18.40 -2.84
CA GLU A 245 8.44 17.73 -2.75
C GLU A 245 8.59 16.20 -2.89
N ILE A 246 7.90 15.46 -2.03
CA ILE A 246 7.77 14.01 -2.10
C ILE A 246 6.54 13.69 -2.97
N PRO A 247 6.68 12.93 -4.07
CA PRO A 247 5.54 12.57 -4.90
C PRO A 247 4.43 11.88 -4.11
N LEU A 248 3.17 12.16 -4.42
CA LEU A 248 2.01 11.62 -3.70
C LEU A 248 1.87 10.10 -3.87
N GLU A 249 2.36 9.58 -4.99
CA GLU A 249 2.38 8.17 -5.36
C GLU A 249 3.53 7.38 -4.71
N THR A 250 4.38 8.05 -3.91
CA THR A 250 5.52 7.41 -3.24
C THR A 250 5.04 6.23 -2.41
N VAL A 251 5.65 5.06 -2.65
CA VAL A 251 5.37 3.84 -1.89
C VAL A 251 5.94 4.02 -0.48
N PRO A 252 5.21 3.67 0.58
CA PRO A 252 5.74 3.86 1.92
C PRO A 252 6.87 2.85 2.21
N SER A 253 7.73 3.21 3.16
CA SER A 253 8.94 2.46 3.53
C SER A 253 8.57 1.13 4.19
N PHE A 254 9.16 0.03 3.77
CA PHE A 254 8.95 -1.25 4.45
C PHE A 254 10.15 -2.19 4.30
N SER A 255 10.39 -2.99 5.35
CA SER A 255 11.57 -3.86 5.45
C SER A 255 11.26 -5.30 5.90
N TYR A 256 9.99 -5.60 6.18
CA TYR A 256 9.55 -6.86 6.77
C TYR A 256 9.21 -7.95 5.74
N SER A 257 9.37 -7.70 4.44
CA SER A 257 9.25 -8.75 3.43
C SER A 257 10.53 -9.61 3.36
N PRO A 258 10.40 -10.93 3.16
CA PRO A 258 11.54 -11.83 3.06
C PRO A 258 12.33 -11.63 1.75
N VAL A 259 11.75 -11.00 0.73
CA VAL A 259 12.34 -10.90 -0.62
C VAL A 259 12.67 -9.48 -1.06
N PHE A 260 12.10 -8.47 -0.40
CA PHE A 260 12.22 -7.10 -0.86
C PHE A 260 12.14 -6.09 0.29
N THR A 261 12.91 -5.01 0.20
CA THR A 261 12.75 -3.85 1.07
C THR A 261 12.82 -2.57 0.25
N ILE A 262 12.13 -1.55 0.74
CA ILE A 262 12.19 -0.20 0.20
C ILE A 262 12.41 0.81 1.34
N GLY A 263 13.35 1.72 1.12
CA GLY A 263 13.62 2.85 1.99
C GLY A 263 14.07 4.05 1.16
N TYR A 264 14.36 5.17 1.82
CA TYR A 264 14.67 6.42 1.14
C TYR A 264 15.89 7.08 1.76
N GLN A 265 16.59 7.88 0.96
CA GLN A 265 17.74 8.66 1.40
C GLN A 265 17.66 10.07 0.82
N LEU A 266 17.90 11.08 1.65
CA LEU A 266 18.10 12.45 1.21
C LEU A 266 19.59 12.68 0.92
N ARG A 267 19.87 13.30 -0.21
CA ARG A 267 21.20 13.71 -0.63
C ARG A 267 21.21 15.20 -0.91
N ILE A 268 22.12 15.92 -0.26
CA ILE A 268 22.33 17.35 -0.44
C ILE A 268 23.68 17.55 -1.13
N ILE A 269 23.65 18.12 -2.33
CA ILE A 269 24.81 18.34 -3.20
C ILE A 269 25.02 19.85 -3.33
N VAL A 270 26.23 20.30 -3.02
CA VAL A 270 26.63 21.71 -3.08
C VAL A 270 27.73 21.89 -4.10
N ASN A 271 27.49 22.72 -5.12
CA ASN A 271 28.42 22.97 -6.21
C ASN A 271 29.14 24.31 -6.00
N HIS A 272 30.43 24.35 -6.33
CA HIS A 272 31.26 25.56 -6.23
C HIS A 272 31.65 26.06 -7.63
N LYS A 273 31.77 27.38 -7.80
CA LYS A 273 32.07 28.07 -9.07
C LYS A 273 33.42 27.70 -9.73
N SER A 274 34.26 26.90 -9.08
CA SER A 274 35.62 26.64 -9.55
C SER A 274 35.68 25.27 -10.23
N LEU A 275 36.22 25.24 -11.45
CA LEU A 275 36.51 24.01 -12.21
C LEU A 275 37.39 23.02 -11.43
N TRP A 276 38.10 23.49 -10.40
CA TRP A 276 39.02 22.71 -9.58
C TRP A 276 38.47 22.38 -8.18
N SER A 277 37.28 22.87 -7.82
CA SER A 277 36.67 22.58 -6.53
C SER A 277 35.58 21.52 -6.70
N PRO A 278 35.77 20.28 -6.23
CA PRO A 278 34.76 19.25 -6.36
C PRO A 278 33.50 19.67 -5.60
N SER A 279 32.35 19.20 -6.08
CA SER A 279 31.09 19.35 -5.35
C SER A 279 31.21 18.69 -3.97
N VAL A 280 30.60 19.33 -2.98
CA VAL A 280 30.52 18.80 -1.62
C VAL A 280 29.19 18.09 -1.48
N VAL A 281 29.25 16.81 -1.17
CA VAL A 281 28.07 16.00 -0.85
C VAL A 281 28.05 15.85 0.66
N LEU A 282 26.94 16.24 1.29
CA LEU A 282 26.73 15.99 2.72
C LEU A 282 26.51 14.49 2.96
N PRO A 283 26.75 13.99 4.19
CA PRO A 283 26.42 12.61 4.55
C PRO A 283 24.99 12.24 4.14
N GLU A 284 24.80 11.01 3.66
CA GLU A 284 23.47 10.51 3.29
C GLU A 284 22.57 10.40 4.53
N ILE A 285 21.32 10.82 4.36
CA ILE A 285 20.38 10.98 5.47
C ILE A 285 19.24 9.99 5.22
N PRO A 286 19.08 8.94 6.05
CA PRO A 286 18.00 7.99 5.85
C PRO A 286 16.65 8.68 6.08
N LEU A 287 15.71 8.49 5.18
CA LEU A 287 14.34 8.97 5.32
C LEU A 287 13.41 7.78 5.46
N ASN A 288 12.38 7.96 6.28
CA ASN A 288 11.28 7.03 6.40
C ASN A 288 10.02 7.69 5.86
N ILE A 289 9.38 7.02 4.90
CA ILE A 289 8.11 7.47 4.32
C ILE A 289 7.00 6.63 4.92
N GLY A 290 6.20 7.23 5.79
CA GLY A 290 5.12 6.55 6.48
C GLY A 290 3.75 6.72 5.81
N THR A 291 2.73 6.33 6.55
CA THR A 291 1.33 6.35 6.09
C THR A 291 0.38 6.90 7.15
N LEU A 292 0.73 6.78 8.42
CA LEU A 292 0.00 7.42 9.51
C LEU A 292 0.51 8.83 9.69
N ALA A 293 -0.41 9.77 9.89
CA ALA A 293 -0.05 11.15 10.17
C ALA A 293 0.84 11.27 11.40
N TYR A 294 1.57 12.38 11.49
CA TYR A 294 2.56 12.61 12.52
C TYR A 294 2.03 12.36 13.93
N ASP A 295 2.80 11.60 14.69
CA ASP A 295 2.56 11.21 16.08
C ASP A 295 1.30 10.34 16.30
N ILE A 296 0.63 9.90 15.23
CA ILE A 296 -0.39 8.86 15.30
C ILE A 296 0.29 7.50 15.42
N GLN A 297 -0.05 6.78 16.48
CA GLN A 297 0.44 5.43 16.72
C GLN A 297 -0.54 4.40 16.16
N SER A 298 0.02 3.33 15.60
CA SER A 298 -0.73 2.15 15.23
C SER A 298 -1.23 1.41 16.47
N SER A 299 -2.30 0.62 16.34
CA SER A 299 -2.72 -0.26 17.43
C SER A 299 -1.62 -1.26 17.75
N ARG A 300 -1.44 -1.58 19.04
CA ARG A 300 -0.50 -2.61 19.50
C ARG A 300 -0.85 -4.02 19.00
N ASP A 301 -2.08 -4.21 18.55
CA ASP A 301 -2.56 -5.48 18.01
C ASP A 301 -2.11 -5.73 16.56
N VAL A 302 -1.53 -4.73 15.91
CA VAL A 302 -1.02 -4.83 14.55
C VAL A 302 0.23 -5.70 14.52
N LYS A 303 0.20 -6.81 13.77
CA LYS A 303 1.33 -7.73 13.58
C LYS A 303 1.82 -7.74 12.13
N LEU A 304 3.05 -8.19 11.87
CA LEU A 304 3.59 -8.26 10.51
C LEU A 304 3.19 -9.60 9.87
N TYR A 305 2.88 -9.60 8.57
CA TYR A 305 2.53 -10.86 7.90
C TYR A 305 3.67 -11.90 7.91
N SER A 306 4.92 -11.43 8.00
CA SER A 306 6.11 -12.27 8.04
C SER A 306 6.36 -12.94 9.39
N ASP A 307 5.63 -12.55 10.44
CA ASP A 307 5.65 -13.21 11.74
C ASP A 307 4.83 -14.53 11.73
N PHE A 308 4.06 -14.76 10.68
CA PHE A 308 3.16 -15.91 10.54
C PHE A 308 3.65 -16.90 9.50
N ARG A 309 3.21 -18.16 9.62
CA ARG A 309 3.36 -19.11 8.51
C ARG A 309 2.36 -18.79 7.41
N SER A 310 2.74 -19.13 6.17
CA SER A 310 1.84 -19.03 5.02
C SER A 310 0.61 -19.92 5.21
N VAL A 311 -0.56 -19.44 4.79
CA VAL A 311 -1.83 -20.19 4.76
C VAL A 311 -1.74 -21.44 3.88
N PHE A 312 -0.81 -21.45 2.94
CA PHE A 312 -0.60 -22.52 1.96
C PHE A 312 0.68 -23.33 2.22
N GLY A 313 1.36 -23.09 3.34
CA GLY A 313 2.62 -23.77 3.70
C GLY A 313 2.42 -25.05 4.50
N GLU A 314 3.49 -25.86 4.57
CA GLU A 314 3.54 -27.07 5.42
C GLU A 314 3.52 -26.74 6.92
N GLU A 315 3.25 -27.75 7.74
CA GLU A 315 3.12 -27.60 9.19
C GLU A 315 4.41 -27.07 9.84
N SER A 316 4.31 -25.89 10.43
CA SER A 316 5.33 -25.30 11.31
C SER A 316 4.70 -24.87 12.64
N SER A 317 5.54 -24.61 13.64
CA SER A 317 5.14 -24.16 14.98
C SER A 317 4.64 -22.72 15.05
N LEU A 318 4.66 -21.97 13.95
CA LEU A 318 4.16 -20.59 13.88
C LEU A 318 2.64 -20.56 13.70
N ASP A 319 2.02 -19.49 14.21
CA ASP A 319 0.60 -19.23 14.00
C ASP A 319 0.27 -19.05 12.50
N ILE A 320 -0.92 -19.52 12.10
CA ILE A 320 -1.44 -19.32 10.75
C ILE A 320 -1.75 -17.83 10.53
N LEU A 321 -1.29 -17.29 9.40
CA LEU A 321 -1.58 -15.93 8.98
C LEU A 321 -3.11 -15.67 8.97
N PRO A 322 -3.62 -14.72 9.78
CA PRO A 322 -5.02 -14.34 9.72
C PRO A 322 -5.37 -13.79 8.34
N VAL A 323 -6.52 -14.22 7.81
CA VAL A 323 -6.99 -13.84 6.48
C VAL A 323 -8.23 -12.95 6.56
N PRO A 324 -8.52 -12.16 5.52
CA PRO A 324 -9.75 -11.40 5.45
C PRO A 324 -10.98 -12.31 5.58
N CYS A 325 -12.05 -11.81 6.17
CA CYS A 325 -13.31 -12.55 6.26
C CYS A 325 -14.42 -11.80 5.54
N PHE A 326 -15.31 -12.57 4.90
CA PHE A 326 -16.55 -12.03 4.37
C PHE A 326 -17.61 -12.04 5.46
N LEU A 327 -18.17 -10.87 5.76
CA LEU A 327 -19.24 -10.75 6.75
C LEU A 327 -20.60 -11.07 6.11
N ASN A 328 -21.54 -11.48 6.95
CA ASN A 328 -22.93 -11.62 6.53
C ASN A 328 -23.52 -10.23 6.30
N VAL A 329 -24.23 -10.07 5.18
CA VAL A 329 -24.98 -8.85 4.91
C VAL A 329 -26.28 -9.02 5.68
N ILE A 330 -26.46 -8.26 6.75
CA ILE A 330 -27.74 -8.19 7.45
C ILE A 330 -28.59 -7.21 6.65
N GLU A 331 -29.58 -7.73 5.92
CA GLU A 331 -30.64 -6.90 5.36
C GLU A 331 -31.45 -6.39 6.55
N TYR A 332 -31.22 -5.13 6.94
CA TYR A 332 -32.11 -4.47 7.89
C TYR A 332 -33.47 -4.33 7.22
N GLU A 333 -34.43 -5.19 7.58
CA GLU A 333 -35.83 -5.03 7.17
C GLU A 333 -36.44 -3.73 7.75
N ASP A 334 -35.88 -3.27 8.86
CA ASP A 334 -36.23 -2.00 9.48
C ASP A 334 -35.21 -0.92 9.07
N SER A 335 -35.60 -0.07 8.12
CA SER A 335 -34.92 1.20 7.95
C SER A 335 -34.90 1.93 9.30
N LEU A 336 -33.75 2.51 9.65
CA LEU A 336 -33.73 3.49 10.73
C LEU A 336 -34.82 4.52 10.41
N PRO A 337 -35.73 4.83 11.36
CA PRO A 337 -36.79 5.76 11.10
C PRO A 337 -36.18 7.05 10.55
N VAL A 338 -36.78 7.56 9.47
CA VAL A 338 -36.35 8.82 8.86
C VAL A 338 -36.32 9.87 9.98
N TYR A 339 -35.19 10.57 10.11
CA TYR A 339 -35.06 11.63 11.09
C TYR A 339 -36.12 12.70 10.80
N GLU A 340 -37.12 12.80 11.66
CA GLU A 340 -38.10 13.88 11.64
C GLU A 340 -37.59 14.99 12.55
N GLU A 341 -37.28 16.18 12.00
CA GLU A 341 -36.85 17.34 12.78
C GLU A 341 -37.86 17.72 13.89
N SER A 342 -39.14 17.39 13.71
CA SER A 342 -40.20 17.59 14.71
C SER A 342 -40.19 16.59 15.86
N ARG A 343 -39.38 15.54 15.80
CA ARG A 343 -39.35 14.46 16.80
C ARG A 343 -37.93 14.34 17.36
N LEU A 344 -37.63 15.17 18.35
CA LEU A 344 -36.41 15.00 19.16
C LEU A 344 -36.41 13.59 19.78
N PRO A 345 -35.26 12.89 19.82
CA PRO A 345 -35.18 11.60 20.48
C PRO A 345 -35.55 11.75 21.96
N SER A 346 -36.55 10.99 22.42
CA SER A 346 -36.98 10.96 23.81
C SER A 346 -35.94 10.21 24.66
N TYR A 347 -35.11 10.94 25.40
CA TYR A 347 -34.15 10.36 26.35
C TYR A 347 -34.84 9.98 27.68
N GLU A 348 -35.90 9.17 27.64
CA GLU A 348 -36.66 8.85 28.86
C GLU A 348 -36.16 7.63 29.63
N TYR A 349 -35.13 6.92 29.20
CA TYR A 349 -34.64 5.73 29.91
C TYR A 349 -33.11 5.66 30.04
N ALA A 350 -32.53 6.62 30.77
CA ALA A 350 -31.15 6.50 31.24
C ALA A 350 -30.96 7.04 32.66
N ILE A 351 -31.94 6.84 33.54
CA ILE A 351 -31.71 6.91 34.99
C ILE A 351 -32.54 5.80 35.64
N ILE A 352 -31.91 4.65 35.90
CA ILE A 352 -32.40 3.71 36.91
C ILE A 352 -31.34 3.76 38.02
N HIS A 353 -31.78 4.27 39.17
CA HIS A 353 -31.07 4.22 40.45
C HIS A 353 -31.20 2.86 41.11
#